data_AF-A0A7S0WKC4-F1
#
_entry.id   AF-A0A7S0WKC4-F1
#
_cell.length_a   1.000
_cell.length_b   1.000
_cell.length_c   1.000
_cell.angle_alpha   90.00
_cell.angle_beta   90.00
_cell.angle_gamma   90.00
#
_symmetry.space_group_name_H-M   'P 1'
#
loop_
_entity.id
_entity.type
_entity.pdbx_description
1 polymer ?
#
loop_
_entity_poly.entity_id
_entity_poly.type
_entity_poly.pdbx_seq_one_letter_code
_entity_poly.pdbx_strand_id
1 'polypeptide(L)'
;EAWGVMMLHHGHFHSDPHPGNFMVSNDGKLVLLDWGQTKRVSDLERMHMCRLTLYMSNEDHYNIAYEIREHGSVRLEKPTTEALSALAYAYFDTRPSALAEMNVMDFKNSPFVRNKILQNTQE
;
A
#
# COMPACT_ATOMS: atom_id res chain seq x y z
N GLU A 1 -14.25 -5.86 4.25
CA GLU A 1 -14.57 -4.75 5.18
C GLU A 1 -13.73 -4.77 6.46
N ALA A 2 -13.68 -5.88 7.22
CA ALA A 2 -12.98 -5.94 8.52
C ALA A 2 -11.54 -5.38 8.52
N TRP A 3 -10.70 -5.72 7.55
CA TRP A 3 -9.33 -5.19 7.43
C TRP A 3 -9.27 -3.69 7.15
N GLY A 4 -10.15 -3.19 6.29
CA GLY A 4 -10.26 -1.75 6.03
C GLY A 4 -10.63 -0.99 7.29
N VAL A 5 -11.54 -1.51 8.12
CA VAL A 5 -11.91 -0.91 9.41
C VAL A 5 -10.75 -0.98 10.41
N MET A 6 -10.09 -2.13 10.56
CA MET A 6 -8.91 -2.27 11.43
C MET A 6 -7.83 -1.23 11.08
N MET A 7 -7.49 -1.11 9.80
CA MET A 7 -6.43 -0.24 9.33
C MET A 7 -6.84 1.24 9.31
N LEU A 8 -7.93 1.57 8.61
CA LEU A 8 -8.31 2.96 8.33
C LEU A 8 -9.16 3.60 9.43
N HIS A 9 -9.85 2.84 10.27
CA HIS A 9 -10.64 3.38 11.38
C HIS A 9 -9.93 3.23 12.72
N HIS A 10 -9.37 2.06 13.02
CA HIS A 10 -8.70 1.81 14.31
C HIS A 10 -7.18 2.08 14.30
N GLY A 11 -6.54 2.17 13.14
CA GLY A 11 -5.08 2.37 13.05
C GLY A 11 -4.25 1.20 13.59
N HIS A 12 -4.86 0.02 13.73
CA HIS A 12 -4.18 -1.20 14.18
C HIS A 12 -4.78 -2.39 13.45
N PHE A 13 -3.95 -3.13 12.72
CA PHE A 13 -4.41 -4.23 11.90
C PHE A 13 -3.52 -5.46 11.99
N HIS A 14 -4.11 -6.62 11.67
CA HIS A 14 -3.43 -7.89 11.53
C HIS A 14 -2.85 -7.98 10.11
N SER A 15 -1.52 -7.89 9.96
CA SER A 15 -0.86 -7.83 8.66
C SER A 15 -0.70 -9.19 7.97
N ASP A 16 -0.88 -10.29 8.70
CA ASP A 16 -0.81 -11.65 8.14
C ASP A 16 -2.12 -12.45 8.37
N PRO A 17 -3.14 -12.29 7.52
CA PRO A 17 -4.44 -12.93 7.72
C PRO A 17 -4.46 -14.40 7.28
N HIS A 18 -3.42 -15.16 7.60
CA HIS A 18 -3.34 -16.58 7.22
C HIS A 18 -4.51 -17.36 7.85
N PRO A 19 -5.19 -18.26 7.11
CA PRO A 19 -6.33 -19.02 7.63
C PRO A 19 -6.04 -19.78 8.93
N GLY A 20 -4.80 -20.22 9.11
CA GLY A 20 -4.34 -20.91 10.32
C GLY A 20 -4.34 -20.04 11.59
N ASN A 21 -4.51 -18.71 11.48
CA ASN A 21 -4.62 -17.81 12.62
C ASN A 21 -6.06 -17.72 13.16
N PHE A 22 -7.01 -18.37 12.50
CA PHE A 22 -8.43 -18.31 12.83
C PHE A 22 -8.99 -19.69 13.15
N MET A 23 -9.81 -19.76 14.20
CA MET A 23 -10.64 -20.92 14.51
C MET A 23 -12.08 -20.47 14.72
N VAL A 24 -13.03 -21.36 14.46
CA VAL A 24 -14.42 -21.15 14.87
C VAL A 24 -14.68 -22.06 16.07
N SER A 25 -15.05 -21.47 17.20
CA SER A 25 -15.40 -22.22 18.41
C SER A 25 -16.73 -22.96 18.25
N ASN A 26 -17.01 -23.90 19.15
CA ASN A 26 -18.25 -24.69 19.12
C ASN A 26 -19.53 -23.84 19.24
N ASP A 27 -19.44 -22.63 19.82
CA ASP A 27 -20.52 -21.64 19.91
C ASP A 27 -20.53 -20.63 18.75
N GLY A 28 -19.75 -20.87 17.69
CA GLY A 28 -19.77 -20.08 16.45
C GLY A 28 -18.99 -18.77 16.50
N LYS A 29 -18.14 -18.55 17.51
CA LYS A 29 -17.31 -17.34 17.60
C LYS A 29 -16.00 -17.52 16.86
N LEU A 30 -15.51 -16.44 16.27
CA LEU A 30 -14.17 -16.38 15.68
C LEU A 30 -13.13 -16.23 16.79
N VAL A 31 -12.16 -17.14 16.81
CA VAL A 31 -11.02 -17.14 17.72
C VAL A 31 -9.77 -16.79 16.93
N LEU A 32 -9.04 -15.76 17.37
CA LEU A 32 -7.73 -15.39 16.83
C LEU A 32 -6.62 -16.05 17.66
N LEU A 33 -5.71 -16.74 16.99
CA LEU A 33 -4.64 -17.51 17.63
C LEU A 33 -3.31 -16.74 17.71
N ASP A 34 -2.97 -16.01 16.66
CA ASP A 34 -1.69 -15.32 16.52
C ASP A 34 -1.90 -13.80 16.51
N TRP A 35 -0.99 -13.09 17.17
CA TRP A 35 -0.91 -11.62 17.24
C TRP A 35 0.49 -11.08 16.89
N GLY A 36 1.42 -11.96 16.50
CA GLY A 36 2.82 -11.64 16.23
C GLY A 36 2.99 -10.69 15.04
N GLN A 37 2.10 -10.77 14.06
CA GLN A 37 2.10 -9.92 12.86
C GLN A 37 0.96 -8.90 12.90
N THR A 38 0.99 -8.01 13.90
CA THR A 38 0.14 -6.82 13.94
C THR A 38 0.95 -5.54 13.75
N LYS A 39 0.33 -4.52 13.15
CA LYS A 39 0.98 -3.24 12.83
C LYS A 39 0.09 -2.07 13.23
N ARG A 40 0.71 -1.03 13.77
CA ARG A 40 0.07 0.27 13.99
C ARG A 40 0.30 1.14 12.76
N VAL A 41 -0.70 1.94 12.44
CA VAL A 41 -0.66 2.91 11.35
C VAL A 41 -1.03 4.26 11.95
N SER A 42 -0.13 5.22 11.84
CA SER A 42 -0.33 6.57 12.34
C SER A 42 -1.49 7.27 11.60
N ASP A 43 -2.04 8.31 12.20
CA ASP A 43 -3.11 9.10 11.55
C ASP A 43 -2.65 9.73 10.23
N LEU A 44 -1.36 10.10 10.13
CA LEU A 44 -0.77 10.63 8.90
C LEU A 44 -0.75 9.56 7.80
N GLU A 45 -0.30 8.34 8.10
CA GLU A 45 -0.27 7.23 7.15
C GLU A 45 -1.69 6.79 6.75
N ARG A 46 -2.64 6.77 7.71
CA ARG A 46 -4.05 6.50 7.42
C ARG A 46 -4.62 7.51 6.44
N MET A 47 -4.40 8.80 6.69
CA MET A 47 -4.85 9.88 5.82
C MET A 47 -4.19 9.82 4.45
N HIS A 48 -2.90 9.48 4.39
CA HIS A 48 -2.18 9.25 3.15
C HIS A 48 -2.84 8.15 2.30
N MET A 49 -3.09 6.98 2.90
CA MET A 49 -3.78 5.88 2.22
C MET A 49 -5.18 6.27 1.75
N CYS A 50 -5.98 6.94 2.59
CA CYS A 50 -7.32 7.40 2.21
C CYS A 50 -7.31 8.34 1.00
N ARG A 51 -6.42 9.35 0.99
CA ARG A 51 -6.28 10.28 -0.14
C ARG A 51 -5.80 9.57 -1.39
N LEU A 52 -4.78 8.71 -1.26
CA LEU A 52 -4.24 7.97 -2.38
C LEU A 52 -5.29 7.05 -3.02
N THR A 53 -6.07 6.31 -2.21
CA THR A 53 -7.19 5.49 -2.72
C THR A 53 -8.24 6.33 -3.43
N LEU A 54 -8.62 7.49 -2.89
CA LEU A 54 -9.57 8.42 -3.54
C LEU A 54 -9.04 8.92 -4.89
N TYR A 55 -7.80 9.40 -4.94
CA TYR A 55 -7.22 9.91 -6.18
C TYR A 55 -7.04 8.82 -7.24
N MET A 56 -6.62 7.62 -6.84
CA MET A 56 -6.54 6.46 -7.74
C MET A 56 -7.92 6.04 -8.27
N SER A 57 -8.97 6.08 -7.46
CA SER A 57 -10.32 5.75 -7.90
C SER A 57 -10.88 6.73 -8.93
N ASN A 58 -10.40 7.99 -8.90
CA ASN A 58 -10.77 9.05 -9.83
C ASN A 58 -9.78 9.20 -11.00
N GLU A 59 -8.75 8.35 -11.08
CA GLU A 59 -7.67 8.45 -12.07
C GLU A 59 -6.97 9.82 -12.09
N ASP A 60 -6.90 10.48 -10.93
CA ASP A 60 -6.31 11.81 -10.78
C ASP A 60 -4.78 11.72 -10.64
N HIS A 61 -4.10 11.55 -11.77
CA HIS A 61 -2.65 11.37 -11.83
C HIS A 61 -1.85 12.52 -11.21
N TYR A 62 -2.37 13.75 -11.26
CA TYR A 62 -1.70 14.89 -10.65
C TYR A 62 -1.69 14.75 -9.11
N ASN A 63 -2.86 14.50 -8.52
CA ASN A 63 -2.97 14.38 -7.07
C ASN A 63 -2.36 13.08 -6.53
N ILE A 64 -2.37 11.98 -7.31
CA ILE A 64 -1.60 10.77 -6.97
C ILE A 64 -0.11 11.09 -6.85
N ALA A 65 0.46 11.77 -7.86
CA ALA A 65 1.88 12.12 -7.85
C ALA A 65 2.23 13.09 -6.73
N TYR A 66 1.38 14.07 -6.46
CA TYR A 66 1.54 14.99 -5.33
C TYR A 66 1.55 14.24 -4.00
N GLU A 67 0.56 13.38 -3.77
CA GLU A 67 0.42 12.63 -2.52
C GLU A 67 1.62 11.72 -2.25
N ILE A 68 2.14 11.01 -3.25
CA ILE A 68 3.35 10.19 -3.09
C ILE A 68 4.57 11.05 -2.79
N ARG A 69 4.71 12.21 -3.45
CA ARG A 69 5.86 13.10 -3.25
C ARG A 69 5.93 13.66 -1.83
N GLU A 70 4.79 14.06 -1.29
CA GLU A 70 4.72 14.73 0.01
C GLU A 70 4.63 13.76 1.18
N HIS A 71 3.97 12.61 0.99
CA HIS A 71 3.60 11.71 2.09
C HIS A 71 4.01 10.25 1.88
N GLY A 72 4.56 9.90 0.72
CA GLY A 72 5.04 8.55 0.43
C GLY A 72 6.40 8.25 1.08
N SER A 73 6.67 6.96 1.29
CA SER A 73 7.91 6.48 1.92
C SER A 73 9.13 6.41 0.97
N VAL A 74 8.96 6.79 -0.29
CA VAL A 74 9.98 6.63 -1.35
C VAL A 74 10.29 7.98 -1.97
N ARG A 75 11.57 8.33 -2.02
CA ARG A 75 12.06 9.54 -2.72
C ARG A 75 12.79 9.17 -4.00
N LEU A 76 12.35 9.78 -5.10
CA LEU A 76 12.97 9.69 -6.42
C LEU A 76 13.69 11.01 -6.72
N GLU A 77 14.80 10.96 -7.45
CA GLU A 77 15.63 12.15 -7.72
C GLU A 77 14.94 13.20 -8.59
N LYS A 78 14.31 12.77 -9.69
CA LYS A 78 13.62 13.64 -10.65
C LYS A 78 12.34 12.99 -11.16
N PRO A 79 11.38 12.67 -10.29
CA PRO A 79 10.20 11.94 -10.69
C PRO A 79 9.27 12.80 -11.55
N THR A 80 8.84 12.25 -12.68
CA THR A 80 7.69 12.79 -13.42
C THR A 80 6.38 12.37 -12.74
N THR A 81 5.30 13.09 -13.05
CA THR A 81 3.95 12.75 -12.58
C THR A 81 3.54 11.34 -12.99
N GLU A 82 3.89 10.95 -14.21
CA GLU A 82 3.60 9.62 -14.77
C GLU A 82 4.36 8.53 -14.00
N ALA A 83 5.63 8.77 -13.67
CA ALA A 83 6.43 7.80 -12.93
C ALA A 83 5.90 7.56 -11.51
N LEU A 84 5.47 8.62 -10.81
CA LEU A 84 4.87 8.50 -9.48
C LEU A 84 3.48 7.84 -9.55
N SER A 85 2.66 8.23 -10.52
CA SER A 85 1.34 7.61 -10.70
C SER A 85 1.47 6.12 -11.03
N ALA A 86 2.39 5.75 -11.92
CA ALA A 86 2.68 4.36 -12.24
C ALA A 86 3.18 3.58 -11.02
N LEU A 87 3.97 4.20 -10.12
CA LEU A 87 4.39 3.58 -8.87
C LEU A 87 3.19 3.24 -7.98
N ALA A 88 2.25 4.18 -7.81
CA ALA A 88 1.04 3.92 -7.04
C ALA A 88 0.22 2.75 -7.62
N TYR A 89 -0.01 2.75 -8.93
CA TYR A 89 -0.75 1.65 -9.56
C TYR A 89 -0.02 0.31 -9.45
N ALA A 90 1.30 0.27 -9.66
CA ALA A 90 2.06 -0.97 -9.56
C ALA A 90 2.04 -1.59 -8.16
N TYR A 91 1.96 -0.78 -7.09
CA TYR A 91 1.99 -1.26 -5.70
C TYR A 91 0.61 -1.45 -5.07
N PHE A 92 -0.37 -0.61 -5.42
CA PHE A 92 -1.67 -0.56 -4.73
C PHE A 92 -2.84 -1.03 -5.59
N ASP A 93 -2.68 -1.16 -6.91
CA ASP A 93 -3.76 -1.62 -7.78
C ASP A 93 -3.64 -3.11 -8.11
N THR A 94 -4.55 -3.90 -7.56
CA THR A 94 -4.62 -5.35 -7.79
C THR A 94 -5.54 -5.73 -8.93
N ARG A 95 -6.13 -4.76 -9.65
CA ARG A 95 -6.96 -5.04 -10.83
C ARG A 95 -6.07 -5.52 -11.97
N PRO A 96 -6.54 -6.46 -12.82
CA PRO A 96 -5.78 -6.89 -13.98
C PRO A 96 -5.45 -5.69 -14.88
N SER A 97 -4.17 -5.36 -15.00
CA SER A 97 -3.68 -4.25 -15.81
C SER A 97 -2.24 -4.55 -16.23
N ALA A 98 -1.78 -3.92 -17.32
CA ALA A 98 -0.40 -4.10 -17.77
C ALA A 98 0.63 -3.69 -16.69
N LEU A 99 0.27 -2.80 -15.77
CA LEU A 99 1.10 -2.40 -14.63
C LEU A 99 1.03 -3.41 -13.46
N ALA A 100 -0.12 -4.03 -13.22
CA ALA A 100 -0.29 -5.04 -12.17
C ALA A 100 0.45 -6.35 -12.50
N GLU A 101 0.67 -6.63 -13.78
CA GLU A 101 1.48 -7.78 -14.23
C GLU A 101 2.99 -7.49 -14.25
N MET A 102 3.42 -6.25 -14.00
CA MET A 102 4.84 -5.93 -13.96
C MET A 102 5.50 -6.52 -12.73
N ASN A 103 6.60 -7.22 -12.94
CA ASN A 103 7.50 -7.57 -11.85
C ASN A 103 8.26 -6.31 -11.41
N VAL A 104 7.75 -5.63 -10.37
CA VAL A 104 8.41 -4.49 -9.73
C VAL A 104 9.82 -4.81 -9.20
N MET A 105 10.10 -6.09 -8.94
CA MET A 105 11.42 -6.59 -8.50
C MET A 105 12.35 -6.96 -9.66
N ASP A 106 11.92 -6.81 -10.93
CA ASP A 106 12.81 -6.91 -12.09
C ASP A 106 13.59 -5.59 -12.26
N PHE A 107 14.67 -5.45 -11.50
CA PHE A 107 15.57 -4.29 -11.54
C PHE A 107 16.37 -4.15 -12.85
N LYS A 108 16.20 -5.02 -13.85
CA LYS A 108 16.82 -4.86 -15.18
C LYS A 108 15.87 -4.20 -16.18
N ASN A 109 14.59 -4.55 -16.12
CA ASN A 109 13.58 -4.08 -17.08
C ASN A 109 12.56 -3.11 -16.47
N SER A 110 12.61 -2.89 -15.16
CA SER A 110 11.67 -2.01 -14.48
C SER A 110 11.87 -0.54 -14.85
N PRO A 111 10.79 0.22 -15.14
CA PRO A 111 10.84 1.65 -15.44
C PRO A 111 11.37 2.47 -14.25
N PHE A 112 11.36 1.89 -13.04
CA PHE A 112 11.91 2.50 -11.83
C PHE A 112 13.45 2.52 -11.82
N VAL A 113 14.12 1.72 -12.66
CA VAL A 113 15.60 1.67 -12.72
C VAL A 113 16.20 2.92 -13.37
N ARG A 114 15.44 3.58 -14.25
CA ARG A 114 15.84 4.86 -14.87
C ARG A 114 15.80 6.02 -13.89
N ASN A 115 14.92 5.96 -12.90
CA ASN A 115 14.76 6.98 -11.85
C ASN A 115 15.34 6.43 -10.55
N LYS A 116 16.63 6.68 -10.29
CA LYS A 116 17.32 6.21 -9.09
C LYS A 116 16.48 6.45 -7.83
N ILE A 117 16.15 5.38 -7.11
CA ILE A 117 15.58 5.45 -5.76
C ILE A 117 16.69 5.98 -4.85
N LEU A 118 16.48 7.14 -4.24
CA LEU A 118 17.50 7.81 -3.45
C LEU A 118 17.50 7.36 -1.99
N GLN A 119 16.33 7.03 -1.44
CA GLN A 119 16.19 6.68 -0.04
C GLN A 119 14.86 5.95 0.22
N ASN A 120 14.90 4.91 1.06
CA ASN A 120 13.73 4.39 1.75
C ASN A 120 13.60 5.16 3.06
N THR A 121 12.54 5.93 3.27
CA THR A 121 12.44 6.88 4.39
C THR A 121 12.08 6.23 5.73
N GLN A 122 12.16 4.89 5.84
CA GLN A 122 11.81 4.13 7.05
C GLN A 122 12.99 3.37 7.69
N GLU A 123 14.24 3.69 7.32
CA GLU A 123 15.43 3.38 8.14
C GLU A 123 15.87 4.59 8.98
#